data_AF-A0A1B6JAQ6-F1
#
_entry.id   AF-A0A1B6JAQ6-F1
#
_cell.length_a   1.000
_cell.length_b   1.000
_cell.length_c   1.000
_cell.angle_alpha   90.00
_cell.angle_beta   90.00
_cell.angle_gamma   90.00
#
_symmetry.space_group_name_H-M   'P 1'
#
loop_
_entity.id
_entity.type
_entity.pdbx_description
1 polymer ?
#
loop_
_entity_poly.entity_id
_entity_poly.type
_entity_poly.pdbx_seq_one_letter_code
_entity_poly.pdbx_strand_id
1 'polypeptide(L)'
;MKTLAGAFVVVGVIGILVACCLGDEFQWKHHDNNEMVQVLERIHQKCPNITQVYTLSETSVRGVPLYVIEFSSWPGHHQTYHPEFKYIANMHGNEVLGRELLLKLADYLCERYLVGDDEVTNLISW
;
A
#
# COMPACT_ATOMS: atom_id res chain seq x y z
N MET A 1 -39.23 23.04 -28.28
CA MET A 1 -38.43 21.81 -28.16
C MET A 1 -37.44 22.01 -27.03
N LYS A 2 -37.62 21.27 -25.93
CA LYS A 2 -36.87 21.40 -24.68
C LYS A 2 -35.61 20.52 -24.73
N THR A 3 -34.50 21.08 -24.25
CA THR A 3 -33.46 20.44 -23.41
C THR A 3 -32.88 19.08 -23.84
N LEU A 4 -31.70 19.07 -24.47
CA LEU A 4 -30.83 17.87 -24.56
C LEU A 4 -29.32 18.12 -24.32
N ALA A 5 -28.88 19.36 -24.11
CA ALA A 5 -27.44 19.66 -23.94
C ALA A 5 -26.91 19.46 -22.50
N GLY A 6 -27.78 19.36 -21.49
CA GLY A 6 -27.37 19.30 -20.07
C GLY A 6 -27.03 17.90 -19.54
N ALA A 7 -27.50 16.82 -20.19
CA ALA A 7 -27.34 15.46 -19.66
C ALA A 7 -25.93 14.88 -19.89
N PHE A 8 -25.27 15.22 -21.00
CA PHE A 8 -23.95 14.67 -21.35
C PHE A 8 -22.81 15.22 -20.47
N VAL A 9 -22.87 16.50 -20.10
CA VAL A 9 -21.83 17.14 -19.26
C VAL A 9 -21.88 16.60 -17.82
N VAL A 10 -23.08 16.41 -17.27
CA VAL A 10 -23.26 15.93 -15.89
C VAL A 10 -22.81 14.48 -15.75
N VAL A 11 -23.11 13.61 -16.72
CA VAL A 11 -22.66 12.20 -16.72
C VAL A 11 -21.14 12.11 -16.87
N GLY A 12 -20.52 12.97 -17.69
CA GLY A 12 -19.07 13.02 -17.84
C GLY A 12 -18.34 13.45 -16.56
N VAL A 13 -18.86 14.46 -15.86
CA VAL A 13 -18.28 14.94 -14.59
C VAL A 13 -18.46 13.92 -13.46
N ILE A 14 -19.63 13.26 -13.37
CA ILE A 14 -19.85 12.17 -12.41
C ILE A 14 -18.94 10.97 -12.71
N GLY A 15 -18.79 10.58 -13.99
CA GLY A 15 -17.90 9.48 -14.38
C GLY A 15 -16.42 9.73 -14.05
N ILE A 16 -15.95 10.97 -14.22
CA ILE A 16 -14.58 11.36 -13.86
C ILE A 16 -14.39 11.45 -12.34
N LEU A 17 -15.38 11.97 -11.60
CA LEU A 17 -15.35 12.01 -10.12
C LEU A 17 -15.39 10.60 -9.50
N VAL A 18 -16.14 9.67 -10.07
CA VAL A 18 -16.24 8.28 -9.59
C VAL A 18 -14.95 7.50 -9.85
N ALA A 19 -14.31 7.69 -11.01
CA ALA A 19 -13.04 7.03 -11.32
C ALA A 19 -11.89 7.50 -10.39
N CYS A 20 -11.92 8.75 -9.91
CA CYS A 20 -10.92 9.26 -8.97
C CYS A 20 -11.07 8.65 -7.55
N CYS A 21 -12.25 8.14 -7.21
CA CYS A 21 -12.58 7.66 -5.87
C CYS A 21 -12.54 6.13 -5.73
N LEU A 22 -12.39 5.39 -6.82
CA LEU A 22 -12.13 3.95 -6.78
C LEU A 22 -10.64 3.75 -6.50
N GLY A 23 -10.29 3.66 -5.21
CA GLY A 23 -8.99 3.17 -4.80
C GLY A 23 -8.75 1.80 -5.46
N ASP A 24 -7.60 1.65 -6.10
CA ASP A 24 -7.24 0.44 -6.84
C ASP A 24 -7.22 -0.76 -5.86
N GLU A 25 -8.14 -1.70 -6.05
CA GLU A 25 -8.29 -2.87 -5.16
C GLU A 25 -7.08 -3.81 -5.31
N PHE A 26 -6.59 -4.36 -4.20
CA PHE A 26 -5.50 -5.34 -4.23
C PHE A 26 -5.84 -6.55 -5.11
N GLN A 27 -4.98 -6.86 -6.07
CA GLN A 27 -5.18 -7.96 -7.00
C GLN A 27 -4.55 -9.26 -6.48
N TRP A 28 -5.36 -10.30 -6.27
CA TRP A 28 -4.86 -11.62 -5.89
C TRP A 28 -4.24 -12.36 -7.08
N LYS A 29 -2.93 -12.18 -7.23
CA LYS A 29 -2.08 -12.88 -8.18
C LYS A 29 -0.65 -12.96 -7.67
N HIS A 30 0.23 -13.65 -8.39
CA HIS A 30 1.66 -13.55 -8.15
C HIS A 30 2.20 -12.25 -8.75
N HIS A 31 2.90 -11.45 -7.95
CA HIS A 31 3.51 -10.20 -8.38
C HIS A 31 4.99 -10.42 -8.68
N ASP A 32 5.45 -10.02 -9.86
CA ASP A 32 6.89 -10.00 -10.15
C ASP A 32 7.60 -8.84 -9.40
N ASN A 33 8.92 -8.71 -9.56
CA ASN A 33 9.70 -7.72 -8.83
C ASN A 33 9.33 -6.26 -9.16
N ASN A 34 8.88 -5.98 -10.39
CA ASN A 34 8.44 -4.64 -10.77
C ASN A 34 7.05 -4.36 -10.23
N GLU A 35 6.14 -5.34 -10.36
CA GLU A 35 4.76 -5.21 -9.88
C GLU A 35 4.70 -5.11 -8.35
N MET A 36 5.56 -5.84 -7.63
CA MET A 36 5.69 -5.72 -6.18
C MET A 36 6.01 -4.28 -5.76
N VAL A 37 6.95 -3.61 -6.43
CA VAL A 37 7.29 -2.21 -6.13
C VAL A 37 6.10 -1.30 -6.39
N GLN A 38 5.37 -1.51 -7.50
CA GLN A 38 4.16 -0.74 -7.80
C GLN A 38 3.07 -0.91 -6.73
N VAL A 39 2.93 -2.12 -6.15
CA VAL A 39 2.01 -2.35 -5.03
C VAL A 39 2.45 -1.54 -3.80
N LEU A 40 3.73 -1.61 -3.42
CA LEU A 40 4.25 -0.88 -2.26
C LEU A 40 4.08 0.64 -2.42
N GLU A 41 4.41 1.18 -3.59
CA GLU A 41 4.25 2.61 -3.89
C GLU A 41 2.79 3.05 -3.88
N ARG A 42 1.86 2.24 -4.40
CA ARG A 42 0.42 2.55 -4.31
C ARG A 42 -0.08 2.57 -2.86
N ILE A 43 0.36 1.62 -2.04
CA ILE A 43 0.01 1.60 -0.61
C ILE A 43 0.54 2.86 0.08
N HIS A 44 1.80 3.25 -0.21
CA HIS A 44 2.38 4.46 0.34
C HIS A 44 1.62 5.72 -0.10
N GLN A 45 1.23 5.82 -1.36
CA GLN A 45 0.42 6.92 -1.87
C GLN A 45 -0.97 7.00 -1.21
N LYS A 46 -1.55 5.86 -0.84
CA LYS A 46 -2.83 5.75 -0.14
C LYS A 46 -2.71 6.15 1.34
N CYS A 47 -1.59 5.83 2.00
CA CYS A 47 -1.35 6.07 3.41
C CYS A 47 0.00 6.77 3.72
N PRO A 48 0.28 7.97 3.15
CA PRO A 48 1.61 8.58 3.21
C PRO A 48 2.01 9.03 4.62
N ASN A 49 1.02 9.32 5.48
CA ASN A 49 1.27 9.79 6.84
C ASN A 49 1.76 8.70 7.80
N ILE A 50 1.52 7.43 7.46
CA ILE A 50 1.84 6.29 8.33
C ILE A 50 2.73 5.26 7.67
N THR A 51 3.20 5.52 6.45
CA THR A 51 4.06 4.57 5.74
C THR A 51 5.29 5.24 5.15
N GLN A 52 6.34 4.45 4.99
CA GLN A 52 7.52 4.83 4.21
C GLN A 52 8.02 3.62 3.43
N VAL A 53 8.24 3.77 2.13
CA VAL A 53 8.93 2.76 1.31
C VAL A 53 10.40 3.13 1.23
N TYR A 54 11.26 2.16 1.51
CA TYR A 54 12.70 2.33 1.38
C TYR A 54 13.38 1.04 0.92
N THR A 55 14.66 1.15 0.58
CA THR A 55 15.50 0.01 0.22
C THR A 55 16.63 -0.14 1.22
N LEU A 56 17.05 -1.38 1.45
CA LEU A 56 18.23 -1.67 2.26
C LEU A 56 19.50 -1.27 1.52
N SER A 57 20.60 -1.09 2.28
CA SER A 57 21.92 -0.77 1.70
C SER A 57 22.43 -1.86 0.77
N GLU A 58 22.12 -3.12 1.08
CA GLU A 58 22.52 -4.27 0.28
C GLU A 58 21.47 -4.58 -0.81
N THR A 59 21.96 -5.02 -1.96
CA THR A 59 21.11 -5.54 -3.04
C THR A 59 21.21 -7.05 -3.12
N SER A 60 20.28 -7.70 -3.82
CA SER A 60 20.46 -9.12 -4.19
C SER A 60 21.70 -9.31 -5.07
N VAL A 61 22.14 -10.56 -5.23
CA VAL A 61 23.27 -10.93 -6.12
C VAL A 61 23.06 -10.44 -7.56
N ARG A 62 21.81 -10.29 -8.01
CA ARG A 62 21.44 -9.80 -9.35
C ARG A 62 21.20 -8.29 -9.40
N GLY A 63 21.55 -7.55 -8.34
CA GLY A 63 21.37 -6.09 -8.28
C GLY A 63 19.93 -5.64 -8.05
N VAL A 64 18.98 -6.55 -7.77
CA VAL A 64 17.60 -6.16 -7.41
C VAL A 64 17.62 -5.56 -5.99
N PRO A 65 17.09 -4.34 -5.78
CA PRO A 65 16.98 -3.74 -4.44
C PRO A 65 16.06 -4.54 -3.52
N LEU A 66 16.39 -4.54 -2.23
CA LEU A 66 15.58 -5.17 -1.18
C LEU A 66 14.63 -4.13 -0.59
N TYR A 67 13.36 -4.18 -1.00
CA TYR A 67 12.35 -3.22 -0.59
C TYR A 67 11.76 -3.54 0.79
N VAL A 68 11.47 -2.49 1.54
CA VAL A 68 10.75 -2.51 2.80
C VAL A 68 9.66 -1.45 2.75
N ILE A 69 8.49 -1.76 3.31
CA ILE A 69 7.48 -0.78 3.65
C ILE A 69 7.36 -0.74 5.18
N GLU A 70 7.59 0.43 5.75
CA GLU A 70 7.42 0.73 7.17
C GLU A 70 5.98 1.16 7.44
N PHE A 71 5.45 0.79 8.60
CA PHE A 71 4.21 1.34 9.16
C PHE A 71 4.51 1.91 10.54
N SER A 72 4.21 3.18 10.78
CA SER A 72 4.46 3.87 12.05
C SER A 72 3.64 5.16 12.15
N SER A 73 3.39 5.65 13.37
CA SER A 73 2.86 7.00 13.59
C SER A 73 3.82 8.11 13.15
N TRP A 74 5.12 7.83 13.11
CA TRP A 74 6.16 8.74 12.62
C TRP A 74 7.17 7.97 11.77
N PRO A 75 6.84 7.69 10.49
CA PRO A 75 7.68 6.88 9.62
C PRO A 75 9.10 7.45 9.45
N GLY A 76 10.09 6.57 9.47
CA GLY A 76 11.50 6.91 9.29
C GLY A 76 12.23 7.36 10.56
N HIS A 77 11.53 7.38 11.69
CA HIS A 77 12.10 7.81 12.97
C HIS A 77 11.75 6.82 14.09
N HIS A 78 12.78 6.30 14.73
CA HIS A 78 12.62 5.51 15.96
C HIS A 78 12.02 6.38 17.07
N GLN A 79 10.97 5.89 17.71
CA GLN A 79 10.33 6.52 18.87
C GLN A 79 10.67 5.71 20.13
N THR A 80 11.17 6.39 21.18
CA THR A 80 11.48 5.70 22.44
C THR A 80 10.21 5.08 23.02
N TYR A 81 10.32 3.83 23.48
CA TYR A 81 9.22 2.99 23.98
C TYR A 81 8.25 2.44 22.93
N HIS A 82 8.43 2.78 21.65
CA HIS A 82 7.76 2.09 20.54
C HIS A 82 8.64 0.94 20.06
N PRO A 83 8.21 -0.33 20.22
CA PRO A 83 9.01 -1.47 19.79
C PRO A 83 9.04 -1.59 18.27
N GLU A 84 10.21 -1.91 17.72
CA GLU A 84 10.34 -2.21 16.29
C GLU A 84 10.08 -3.69 16.03
N PHE A 85 9.22 -3.96 15.04
CA PHE A 85 8.86 -5.30 14.62
C PHE A 85 9.03 -5.45 13.10
N LYS A 86 9.34 -6.66 12.63
CA LYS A 86 9.44 -6.95 11.20
C LYS A 86 8.92 -8.33 10.83
N TYR A 87 8.22 -8.40 9.70
CA TYR A 87 8.01 -9.63 8.95
C TYR A 87 8.95 -9.67 7.74
N ILE A 88 9.49 -10.85 7.47
CA ILE A 88 10.32 -11.13 6.30
C ILE A 88 9.73 -12.36 5.63
N ALA A 89 9.58 -12.30 4.31
CA ALA A 89 9.07 -13.41 3.52
C ALA A 89 9.88 -13.61 2.24
N ASN A 90 9.65 -14.74 1.58
CA ASN A 90 10.24 -15.09 0.28
C ASN A 90 11.78 -15.13 0.29
N MET A 91 12.37 -15.52 1.43
CA MET A 91 13.83 -15.77 1.54
C MET A 91 14.28 -16.92 0.63
N HIS A 92 13.43 -17.94 0.47
CA HIS A 92 13.53 -18.92 -0.60
C HIS A 92 12.65 -18.45 -1.76
N GLY A 93 13.24 -18.29 -2.95
CA GLY A 93 12.57 -17.66 -4.08
C GLY A 93 11.32 -18.38 -4.58
N ASN A 94 11.22 -19.69 -4.37
CA ASN A 94 10.07 -20.51 -4.74
C ASN A 94 9.00 -20.63 -3.63
N GLU A 95 9.24 -20.11 -2.43
CA GLU A 95 8.26 -20.04 -1.34
C GLU A 95 7.46 -18.72 -1.45
N VAL A 96 6.64 -18.63 -2.51
CA VAL A 96 6.03 -17.37 -2.96
C VAL A 96 4.87 -16.90 -2.07
N LEU A 97 4.19 -17.79 -1.36
CA LEU A 97 2.99 -17.46 -0.59
C LEU A 97 3.21 -16.32 0.41
N GLY A 98 4.35 -16.31 1.11
CA GLY A 98 4.66 -15.27 2.08
C GLY A 98 4.82 -13.88 1.45
N ARG A 99 5.33 -13.79 0.20
CA ARG A 99 5.42 -12.52 -0.54
C ARG A 99 4.04 -11.89 -0.71
N GLU A 100 3.11 -12.68 -1.23
CA GLU A 100 1.76 -12.19 -1.53
C GLU A 100 0.98 -11.87 -0.25
N LEU A 101 1.15 -12.67 0.81
CA LEU A 101 0.53 -12.39 2.11
C LEU A 101 1.06 -11.09 2.74
N LEU A 102 2.36 -10.80 2.65
CA LEU A 102 2.89 -9.53 3.17
C LEU A 102 2.46 -8.33 2.32
N LEU A 103 2.36 -8.48 0.99
CA LEU A 103 1.81 -7.44 0.13
C LEU A 103 0.35 -7.13 0.48
N LYS A 104 -0.49 -8.18 0.67
CA LYS A 104 -1.88 -7.96 1.10
C LYS A 104 -1.97 -7.43 2.53
N LEU A 105 -1.10 -7.88 3.45
CA LEU A 105 -1.08 -7.39 4.82
C LEU A 105 -0.80 -5.88 4.85
N ALA A 106 0.18 -5.41 4.08
CA ALA A 106 0.47 -3.98 3.98
C ALA A 106 -0.74 -3.19 3.44
N ASP A 107 -1.40 -3.67 2.39
CA ASP A 107 -2.61 -3.04 1.87
C ASP A 107 -3.76 -3.06 2.90
N TYR A 108 -3.96 -4.18 3.60
CA TYR A 108 -4.96 -4.33 4.67
C TYR A 108 -4.72 -3.34 5.82
N LEU A 109 -3.48 -3.21 6.30
CA LEU A 109 -3.15 -2.27 7.38
C LEU A 109 -3.49 -0.84 6.98
N CYS A 110 -3.15 -0.43 5.76
CA CYS A 110 -3.53 0.87 5.23
C CYS A 110 -5.06 1.04 5.12
N GLU A 111 -5.77 0.05 4.56
CA GLU A 111 -7.23 0.08 4.43
C GLU A 111 -7.95 0.20 5.78
N ARG A 112 -7.56 -0.62 6.75
CA ARG A 112 -8.15 -0.62 8.09
C ARG A 112 -7.83 0.65 8.85
N TYR A 113 -6.60 1.17 8.72
CA TYR A 113 -6.23 2.45 9.31
C TYR A 113 -7.09 3.60 8.77
N LEU A 114 -7.31 3.67 7.45
CA LEU A 114 -8.11 4.74 6.82
C LEU A 114 -9.58 4.74 7.26
N VAL A 115 -10.15 3.57 7.56
CA VAL A 115 -11.53 3.47 8.06
C VAL A 115 -11.62 3.62 9.59
N GLY A 116 -10.50 3.90 10.27
CA GLY A 116 -10.44 4.10 11.71
C GLY A 116 -10.71 2.83 12.51
N ASP A 117 -10.23 1.68 12.04
CA ASP A 117 -10.28 0.44 12.79
C ASP A 117 -9.43 0.55 14.07
N ASP A 118 -10.05 0.36 15.24
CA ASP A 118 -9.38 0.55 16.53
C ASP A 118 -8.20 -0.40 16.73
N GLU A 119 -8.30 -1.66 16.29
CA GLU A 119 -7.23 -2.65 16.47
C GLU A 119 -6.00 -2.27 15.65
N VAL A 120 -6.18 -1.96 14.37
CA VAL A 120 -5.08 -1.60 13.47
C VAL A 120 -4.50 -0.22 13.81
N THR A 121 -5.36 0.75 14.15
CA THR A 121 -4.90 2.09 14.55
C THR A 121 -4.04 2.02 15.80
N ASN A 122 -4.47 1.21 16.79
CA ASN A 122 -3.66 0.98 17.99
C ASN A 122 -2.38 0.22 17.66
N LEU A 123 -2.42 -0.81 16.82
CA LEU A 123 -1.20 -1.55 16.44
C LEU A 123 -0.12 -0.65 15.81
N ILE A 124 -0.50 0.34 14.99
CA ILE A 124 0.44 1.23 14.30
C ILE A 124 0.89 2.41 15.19
N SER A 125 0.03 2.86 16.10
CA SER A 125 0.24 4.10 16.86
C SER A 125 0.80 3.89 18.28
N TRP A 126 0.96 2.64 18.72
CA TRP A 126 1.48 2.29 20.05
C TRP A 126 2.97 1.95 20.06
#